data_AF-A0AAW9GUS3-F1
#
_entry.id   AF-A0AAW9GUS3-F1
#
_cell.length_a   1.000
_cell.length_b   1.000
_cell.length_c   1.000
_cell.angle_alpha   90.00
_cell.angle_beta   90.00
_cell.angle_gamma   90.00
#
_symmetry.space_group_name_H-M   'P 1'
#
loop_
_entity.id
_entity.type
_entity.pdbx_description
1 polymer ?
#
loop_
_entity_poly.entity_id
_entity_poly.type
_entity_poly.pdbx_seq_one_letter_code
_entity_poly.pdbx_strand_id
1 'polypeptide(L)' 'MDLFAQIRNIDQAEDIMTVFQAARRLQVAHPGQALPAHQLHAHLLASRTTADSEQTQQALVEAVRMLVALDWIRLN' A
#
# COMPACT_ATOMS: atom_id res chain seq x y z
N MET A 1 -12.40 5.06 10.64
CA MET A 1 -12.59 3.63 10.35
C MET A 1 -11.53 2.86 11.10
N ASP A 2 -11.81 1.63 11.53
CA ASP A 2 -10.83 0.75 12.20
C ASP A 2 -10.27 -0.23 11.17
N LEU A 3 -8.94 -0.24 10.99
CA LEU A 3 -8.25 -1.12 10.05
C LEU A 3 -8.49 -2.59 10.40
N PHE A 4 -8.46 -2.93 11.69
CA PHE A 4 -8.58 -4.31 12.14
C PHE A 4 -9.98 -4.86 11.92
N ALA A 5 -11.00 -3.99 11.89
CA ALA A 5 -12.37 -4.37 11.55
C ALA A 5 -12.58 -4.67 10.05
N GLN A 6 -11.64 -4.30 9.18
CA GLN A 6 -11.73 -4.49 7.72
C GLN A 6 -10.87 -5.65 7.19
N ILE A 7 -9.98 -6.18 8.02
CA ILE A 7 -9.16 -7.34 7.69
C ILE A 7 -10.01 -8.61 7.80
N ARG A 8 -10.23 -9.28 6.67
CA ARG A 8 -11.05 -10.49 6.55
C ARG A 8 -10.24 -11.78 6.64
N ASN A 9 -8.95 -11.73 6.30
CA ASN A 9 -8.05 -12.87 6.33
C ASN A 9 -6.58 -12.42 6.44
N ILE A 10 -5.69 -13.41 6.58
CA ILE A 10 -4.25 -13.21 6.74
C ILE A 10 -3.62 -12.61 5.48
N ASP A 11 -4.04 -13.07 4.29
CA ASP A 11 -3.50 -12.58 3.01
C ASP A 11 -3.74 -11.07 2.84
N GLN A 12 -4.93 -10.60 3.18
CA GLN A 12 -5.27 -9.17 3.15
C GLN A 12 -4.43 -8.37 4.15
N ALA A 13 -4.16 -8.94 5.34
CA ALA A 13 -3.30 -8.29 6.33
C ALA A 13 -1.86 -8.17 5.81
N GLU A 14 -1.37 -9.19 5.11
CA GLU A 14 -0.03 -9.21 4.50
C GLU A 14 0.08 -8.18 3.37
N ASP A 15 -0.95 -8.07 2.52
CA ASP A 15 -1.01 -7.05 1.47
C ASP A 15 -1.01 -5.63 2.06
N ILE A 16 -1.83 -5.38 3.09
CA ILE A 16 -1.87 -4.09 3.79
C ILE A 16 -0.49 -3.76 4.37
N MET A 17 0.17 -4.72 5.03
CA MET A 17 1.51 -4.49 5.58
C MET A 17 2.56 -4.27 4.51
N THR A 18 2.47 -4.95 3.38
CA THR A 18 3.36 -4.75 2.23
C THR A 18 3.25 -3.32 1.69
N VAL A 19 2.02 -2.85 1.46
CA VAL A 19 1.75 -1.48 1.01
C VAL A 19 2.22 -0.46 2.04
N PHE A 20 1.92 -0.69 3.31
CA PHE A 20 2.31 0.21 4.38
C PHE A 20 3.84 0.33 4.49
N GLN A 21 4.57 -0.78 4.46
CA GLN A 21 6.03 -0.78 4.52
C GLN A 21 6.65 -0.08 3.30
N ALA A 22 6.12 -0.33 2.09
CA ALA A 22 6.57 0.34 0.87
C ALA A 22 6.38 1.87 0.97
N ALA A 23 5.18 2.31 1.39
CA ALA A 23 4.90 3.72 1.60
C ALA A 23 5.81 4.34 2.66
N ARG A 24 6.08 3.62 3.75
CA ARG A 24 6.95 4.10 4.83
C ARG A 24 8.39 4.26 4.37
N ARG A 25 8.92 3.33 3.60
CA ARG A 25 10.27 3.43 3.01
C ARG A 25 10.41 4.67 2.12
N LEU A 26 9.40 4.92 1.29
CA LEU A 26 9.38 6.10 0.43
C LEU A 26 9.26 7.41 1.22
N GLN A 27 8.44 7.44 2.28
CA GLN A 27 8.34 8.61 3.18
C GLN A 27 9.65 8.89 3.92
N VAL A 28 10.38 7.85 4.32
CA VAL A 28 11.72 8.00 4.94
C VAL A 28 12.75 8.49 3.92
N ALA A 29 12.68 8.01 2.67
CA ALA A 29 13.57 8.46 1.60
C ALA A 29 13.29 9.90 1.16
N HIS A 30 12.03 10.37 1.29
CA HIS A 30 11.59 11.70 0.86
C HIS A 30 10.77 12.41 1.97
N PRO A 31 11.42 12.82 3.07
CA PRO A 31 10.71 13.43 4.20
C PRO A 31 10.06 14.76 3.79
N GLY A 32 8.79 14.94 4.16
CA GLY A 32 8.03 16.18 3.91
C GLY A 32 7.45 16.32 2.50
N GLN A 33 7.67 15.36 1.60
CA GLN A 33 7.01 15.32 0.30
C GLN A 33 5.75 14.47 0.37
N ALA A 34 4.65 14.97 -0.21
CA ALA A 34 3.46 14.16 -0.42
C ALA A 34 3.82 13.03 -1.40
N LEU A 35 3.52 11.79 -1.02
CA LEU A 35 3.98 10.63 -1.75
C LEU A 35 3.20 10.52 -3.06
N PRO A 36 3.84 10.57 -4.24
CA PRO A 36 3.07 10.45 -5.47
C PRO A 36 2.52 9.02 -5.60
N ALA A 37 1.22 8.88 -5.89
CA ALA A 37 0.57 7.56 -6.03
C ALA A 37 1.32 6.66 -7.04
N HIS A 38 1.87 7.26 -8.09
CA HIS A 38 2.66 6.56 -9.10
C HIS A 38 3.99 6.02 -8.56
N GLN A 39 4.66 6.70 -7.62
CA GLN A 39 5.89 6.20 -7.02
C GLN A 39 5.63 5.03 -6.09
N LEU A 40 4.55 5.08 -5.29
CA LEU A 40 4.15 3.96 -4.46
C LEU A 40 3.83 2.73 -5.33
N HIS A 41 3.07 2.92 -6.40
CA HIS A 41 2.74 1.86 -7.33
C HIS A 41 3.99 1.28 -8.02
N ALA A 42 4.91 2.13 -8.48
CA ALA A 42 6.17 1.71 -9.08
C ALA A 42 7.06 0.95 -8.09
N HIS A 43 7.10 1.37 -6.81
CA HIS A 43 7.87 0.69 -5.77
C HIS A 43 7.27 -0.68 -5.42
N LEU A 44 5.94 -0.78 -5.38
CA LEU A 44 5.24 -2.05 -5.19
C LEU A 44 5.51 -3.00 -6.37
N LEU A 45 5.42 -2.52 -7.61
CA LEU A 45 5.77 -3.29 -8.80
C LEU A 45 7.24 -3.74 -8.80
N ALA A 46 8.16 -2.84 -8.46
CA ALA A 46 9.59 -3.15 -8.41
C ALA A 46 9.96 -4.16 -7.32
N SER A 47 9.19 -4.21 -6.23
CA SER A 47 9.38 -5.18 -5.14
C SER A 47 8.82 -6.57 -5.44
N ARG A 48 8.10 -6.75 -6.55
CA ARG A 48 7.41 -8.00 -6.91
C ARG A 48 8.16 -8.77 -7.99
N THR A 49 8.52 -10.02 -7.68
CA THR A 49 9.35 -10.88 -8.54
C THR A 49 8.54 -11.85 -9.41
N THR A 50 7.21 -11.89 -9.29
CA THR A 50 6.35 -12.89 -9.95
C THR A 50 5.07 -12.28 -10.51
N ALA A 51 4.63 -12.84 -11.66
CA ALA A 51 3.45 -12.44 -12.41
C ALA A 51 2.20 -12.33 -11.52
N ASP A 52 1.71 -11.10 -11.36
CA ASP A 52 0.52 -10.80 -10.56
C ASP A 52 -0.74 -11.26 -11.29
N SER A 53 -1.62 -11.94 -10.56
CA SER A 53 -3.01 -12.13 -11.00
C SER A 53 -3.80 -10.83 -10.80
N GLU A 54 -4.85 -10.61 -11.58
CA GLU A 54 -5.74 -9.44 -11.44
C GLU A 54 -6.27 -9.28 -9.99
N GLN A 55 -6.44 -10.39 -9.28
CA GLN A 55 -6.89 -10.43 -7.90
C GLN A 55 -5.88 -9.76 -6.95
N THR A 56 -4.59 -10.03 -7.12
CA THR A 56 -3.55 -9.42 -6.28
C THR A 56 -3.41 -7.92 -6.55
N GLN A 57 -3.60 -7.49 -7.80
CA GLN A 57 -3.65 -6.06 -8.14
C GLN A 57 -4.83 -5.36 -7.47
N GLN A 58 -6.02 -5.97 -7.47
CA GLN A 58 -7.19 -5.41 -6.79
C GLN A 58 -6.97 -5.30 -5.27
N ALA A 59 -6.41 -6.33 -4.64
CA ALA A 59 -6.12 -6.32 -3.21
C ALA A 59 -5.15 -5.19 -2.82
N LEU A 60 -4.11 -4.95 -3.63
CA LEU A 60 -3.19 -3.83 -3.45
C LEU A 60 -3.87 -2.46 -3.57
N VAL A 61 -4.71 -2.27 -4.59
CA VAL A 61 -5.44 -1.01 -4.78
C VAL A 61 -6.36 -0.74 -3.58
N GLU A 62 -7.00 -1.77 -3.05
CA GLU A 62 -7.85 -1.68 -1.87
C GLU A 62 -7.04 -1.36 -0.60
N ALA A 63 -5.88 -2.00 -0.42
CA ALA A 63 -4.93 -1.69 0.65
C ALA A 63 -4.45 -0.24 0.62
N VAL A 64 -4.09 0.29 -0.56
CA VAL A 64 -3.72 1.70 -0.73
C VAL A 64 -4.88 2.61 -0.34
N ARG A 65 -6.10 2.34 -0.81
CA ARG A 65 -7.30 3.13 -0.47
C ARG A 65 -7.58 3.14 1.03
N MET A 66 -7.49 2.00 1.70
CA MET A 66 -7.68 1.92 3.15
C MET A 66 -6.64 2.76 3.89
N LEU A 67 -5.36 2.65 3.52
CA LEU A 67 -4.29 3.39 4.21
C LEU A 67 -4.40 4.91 3.99
N VAL A 68 -4.86 5.36 2.82
CA VAL A 68 -5.16 6.78 2.57
C VAL A 68 -6.36 7.23 3.39
N ALA A 69 -7.44 6.45 3.42
CA ALA A 69 -8.66 6.79 4.17
C ALA A 69 -8.42 6.90 5.69
N LEU A 70 -7.38 6.23 6.19
CA LEU A 70 -6.95 6.29 7.59
C LEU A 70 -5.95 7.42 7.88
N ASP A 71 -5.55 8.22 6.88
CA ASP A 71 -4.45 9.21 6.93
C ASP A 71 -3.09 8.61 7.32
N TRP A 72 -2.91 7.29 7.15
CA TRP A 72 -1.66 6.60 7.47
C TRP A 72 -0.60 6.78 6.38
N ILE A 73 -1.05 7.05 5.15
CA ILE A 73 -0.22 7.49 4.03
C ILE A 73 -0.89 8.70 3.37
N ARG A 74 -0.09 9.65 2.93
CA ARG A 74 -0.57 10.81 2.17
C ARG A 74 -0.13 10.70 0.73
N LEU A 75 -1.11 10.62 -0.17
CA LEU A 75 -0.88 10.64 -1.61
C LEU A 75 -1.20 12.04 -2.17
N ASN A 76 -0.41 12.50 -3.14
CA ASN A 76 -0.70 13.69 -3.95
C ASN A 76 -1.07 13.29 -5.38
#